data_AF-A0A7C7YW88-F1
#
_entry.id   AF-A0A7C7YW88-F1
#
_cell.length_a   1.000
_cell.length_b   1.000
_cell.length_c   1.000
_cell.angle_alpha   90.00
_cell.angle_beta   90.00
_cell.angle_gamma   90.00
#
_symmetry.space_group_name_H-M   'P 1'
#
loop_
_entity.id
_entity.type
_entity.pdbx_description
1 polymer ?
#
loop_
_entity_poly.entity_id
_entity_poly.type
_entity_poly.pdbx_seq_one_letter_code
_entity_poly.pdbx_strand_id
1 'polypeptide(L)'
;MQHAKSTHDRKGTSILELLFSLSIMSTILMSVFAIIQRDTSLAQSTLGISLAETKAQQMLRKIETELADARGANPIARLTAPLEEGNSMELSVDSTLGFPDQGILLLERGSQNEERLLYESNSLSDNSFTSLFRGKQCTVDVSHAAHTELIWAGLAEVVSLGPDSGASDYDGLATGYRGDMFFRGDGYGFSYRVPIDPTQSVPPNYLGSDDQLQWGHVLRQPDGSEAPDLGAWACLYFVPKFTFSESTSGDDVNRDGDTTDIFDVGQIRRRIWSTNDPNKAASELGMGPSNILQERCEWGSDLNGDGFEDPIFLWDRGSRRLQISLFILGRTNADQPIVRQVQSVLFLRNIPES
;
A
#
# COMPACT_ATOMS: atom_id res chain seq x y z
N MET A 1 -1.80 100.32 -9.02
CA MET A 1 -0.97 99.84 -7.89
C MET A 1 -1.91 99.35 -6.80
N GLN A 2 -2.14 98.03 -6.70
CA GLN A 2 -2.34 97.24 -5.47
C GLN A 2 -2.89 95.86 -5.85
N HIS A 3 -2.02 94.87 -5.66
CA HIS A 3 -2.28 93.44 -5.78
C HIS A 3 -3.34 92.99 -4.76
N ALA A 4 -4.41 92.35 -5.22
CA ALA A 4 -5.24 91.48 -4.39
C ALA A 4 -4.70 90.06 -4.51
N LYS A 5 -4.00 89.63 -3.46
CA LYS A 5 -3.35 88.34 -3.27
C LYS A 5 -4.43 87.31 -2.93
N SER A 6 -4.74 86.36 -3.82
CA SER A 6 -5.63 85.25 -3.47
C SER A 6 -4.88 84.26 -2.57
N THR A 7 -5.16 84.31 -1.28
CA THR A 7 -4.75 83.28 -0.34
C THR A 7 -5.62 82.04 -0.57
N HIS A 8 -5.05 81.01 -1.19
CA HIS A 8 -5.61 79.67 -1.13
C HIS A 8 -5.62 79.24 0.34
N ASP A 9 -6.82 79.17 0.90
CA ASP A 9 -7.09 78.67 2.23
C ASP A 9 -6.83 77.15 2.23
N ARG A 10 -5.63 76.75 2.68
CA ARG A 10 -5.31 75.34 2.93
C ARG A 10 -6.10 74.92 4.16
N LYS A 11 -7.30 74.37 3.95
CA LYS A 11 -8.07 73.67 4.99
C LYS A 11 -7.22 72.51 5.50
N GLY A 12 -6.65 72.66 6.70
CA GLY A 12 -5.95 71.59 7.39
C GLY A 12 -6.91 70.46 7.72
N THR A 13 -6.48 69.22 7.50
CA THR A 13 -7.20 68.01 7.91
C THR A 13 -7.45 68.02 9.41
N SER A 14 -8.68 67.77 9.82
CA SER A 14 -9.04 67.65 11.23
C SER A 14 -8.38 66.42 11.85
N ILE A 15 -7.95 66.50 13.11
CA ILE A 15 -7.41 65.35 13.87
C ILE A 15 -8.41 64.18 13.85
N LEU A 16 -9.71 64.49 13.87
CA LEU A 16 -10.78 63.49 13.84
C LEU A 16 -10.84 62.74 12.50
N GLU A 17 -10.69 63.46 11.37
CA GLU A 17 -10.62 62.85 10.03
C GLU A 17 -9.38 61.95 9.87
N LEU A 18 -8.26 62.32 10.48
CA LEU A 18 -7.03 61.53 10.48
C LEU A 18 -7.22 60.22 11.27
N LEU A 19 -7.88 60.26 12.42
CA LEU A 19 -8.18 59.07 13.24
C LEU A 19 -9.13 58.11 12.53
N PHE A 20 -10.18 58.60 11.88
CA PHE A 20 -11.08 57.77 11.06
C PHE A 20 -10.34 57.15 9.87
N SER A 21 -9.49 57.92 9.19
CA SER A 21 -8.71 57.40 8.07
C SER A 21 -7.73 56.30 8.50
N LEU A 22 -7.09 56.46 9.65
CA LEU A 22 -6.19 55.45 10.23
C LEU A 22 -6.93 54.17 10.65
N SER A 23 -8.13 54.28 11.24
CA SER A 23 -8.90 53.09 11.63
C SER A 23 -9.42 52.31 10.42
N ILE A 24 -9.89 53.02 9.38
CA ILE A 24 -10.29 52.40 8.11
C ILE A 24 -9.07 51.74 7.44
N MET A 25 -7.92 52.41 7.40
CA MET A 25 -6.71 51.83 6.83
C MET A 25 -6.24 50.59 7.61
N SER A 26 -6.31 50.62 8.95
CA SER A 26 -5.95 49.48 9.80
C SER A 26 -6.88 48.27 9.57
N THR A 27 -8.19 48.50 9.49
CA THR A 27 -9.18 47.44 9.23
C THR A 27 -9.02 46.84 7.84
N ILE A 28 -8.77 47.67 6.82
CA ILE A 28 -8.44 47.20 5.46
C ILE A 28 -7.14 46.39 5.47
N LEU A 29 -6.08 46.89 6.10
CA LEU A 29 -4.79 46.18 6.19
C LEU A 29 -4.92 44.84 6.91
N MET A 30 -5.66 44.77 8.03
CA MET A 30 -5.92 43.51 8.72
C MET A 30 -6.74 42.54 7.86
N SER A 31 -7.75 43.02 7.14
CA SER A 31 -8.56 42.19 6.25
C SER A 31 -7.71 41.62 5.10
N VAL A 32 -6.89 42.45 4.47
CA VAL A 32 -5.97 42.03 3.41
C VAL A 32 -4.94 41.04 3.95
N PHE A 33 -4.37 41.29 5.13
CA PHE A 33 -3.42 40.37 5.75
C PHE A 33 -4.05 39.01 6.07
N ALA A 34 -5.28 39.00 6.62
CA ALA A 34 -6.02 37.78 6.90
C ALA A 34 -6.32 36.97 5.62
N ILE A 35 -6.67 37.64 4.52
CA ILE A 35 -6.89 37.00 3.22
C ILE A 35 -5.57 36.41 2.68
N ILE A 36 -4.48 37.17 2.68
CA ILE A 36 -3.17 36.70 2.21
C ILE A 36 -2.69 35.50 3.03
N GLN A 37 -2.88 35.53 4.35
CA GLN A 37 -2.49 34.43 5.23
C GLN A 37 -3.31 33.17 4.94
N ARG A 38 -4.63 33.33 4.70
CA ARG A 38 -5.51 32.23 4.29
C ARG A 38 -5.11 31.64 2.94
N ASP A 39 -4.87 32.47 1.94
CA ASP A 39 -4.49 32.05 0.59
C ASP A 39 -3.14 31.33 0.58
N THR A 40 -2.16 31.85 1.34
CA THR A 40 -0.85 31.21 1.50
C THR A 40 -0.98 29.82 2.15
N SER A 41 -1.85 29.70 3.15
CA SER A 41 -2.11 28.43 3.83
C SER A 41 -2.75 27.39 2.90
N LEU A 42 -3.77 27.80 2.13
CA LEU A 42 -4.42 26.94 1.15
C LEU A 42 -3.47 26.53 0.02
N ALA A 43 -2.63 27.45 -0.47
CA ALA A 43 -1.66 27.17 -1.51
C ALA A 43 -0.62 26.12 -1.07
N GLN A 44 -0.06 26.27 0.12
CA GLN A 44 0.92 25.33 0.66
C GLN A 44 0.32 23.95 0.96
N SER A 45 -0.91 23.90 1.51
CA SER A 45 -1.67 22.66 1.68
C SER A 45 -1.91 21.94 0.35
N THR A 46 -2.33 22.69 -0.68
CA THR A 46 -2.57 22.15 -2.02
C THR A 46 -1.26 21.61 -2.62
N LEU A 47 -0.13 22.30 -2.40
CA LEU A 47 1.18 21.86 -2.89
C LEU A 47 1.66 20.57 -2.22
N GLY A 48 1.51 20.43 -0.90
CA GLY A 48 1.93 19.23 -0.17
C GLY A 48 1.20 17.97 -0.65
N ILE A 49 -0.11 18.08 -0.83
CA ILE A 49 -0.96 16.98 -1.31
C ILE A 49 -0.68 16.67 -2.78
N SER A 50 -0.59 17.69 -3.63
CA SER A 50 -0.28 17.50 -5.05
C SER A 50 1.09 16.84 -5.26
N LEU A 51 2.08 17.17 -4.42
CA LEU A 51 3.38 16.51 -4.45
C LEU A 51 3.28 15.03 -4.06
N ALA A 52 2.53 14.70 -3.01
CA ALA A 52 2.33 13.32 -2.56
C ALA A 52 1.62 12.49 -3.62
N GLU A 53 0.56 13.03 -4.22
CA GLU A 53 -0.17 12.43 -5.33
C GLU A 53 0.73 12.20 -6.55
N THR A 54 1.53 13.21 -6.94
CA THR A 54 2.48 13.09 -8.05
C THR A 54 3.48 11.96 -7.81
N LYS A 55 4.01 11.84 -6.57
CA LYS A 55 4.92 10.77 -6.19
C LYS A 55 4.26 9.39 -6.24
N ALA A 56 3.00 9.28 -5.84
CA ALA A 56 2.26 8.02 -5.94
C ALA A 56 1.95 7.65 -7.40
N GLN A 57 1.57 8.61 -8.24
CA GLN A 57 1.40 8.36 -9.68
C GLN A 57 2.71 7.91 -10.33
N GLN A 58 3.85 8.50 -9.95
CA GLN A 58 5.17 8.04 -10.39
C GLN A 58 5.49 6.62 -9.91
N MET A 59 5.14 6.30 -8.66
CA MET A 59 5.28 4.94 -8.13
C MET A 59 4.42 3.94 -8.91
N LEU A 60 3.15 4.26 -9.18
CA LEU A 60 2.24 3.40 -9.94
C LEU A 60 2.76 3.14 -11.36
N ARG A 61 3.36 4.14 -12.02
CA ARG A 61 4.02 3.94 -13.34
C ARG A 61 5.25 3.03 -13.26
N LYS A 62 6.02 3.09 -12.18
CA LYS A 62 7.16 2.17 -11.96
C LYS A 62 6.66 0.75 -11.76
N ILE A 63 5.64 0.57 -10.92
CA ILE A 63 4.98 -0.71 -10.69
C ILE A 63 4.39 -1.24 -12.01
N GLU A 64 3.76 -0.38 -12.82
CA GLU A 64 3.24 -0.74 -14.14
C GLU A 64 4.33 -1.25 -15.07
N THR A 65 5.45 -0.55 -15.15
CA THR A 65 6.57 -0.96 -16.00
C THR A 65 7.14 -2.30 -15.57
N GLU A 66 7.23 -2.54 -14.26
CA GLU A 66 7.71 -3.79 -13.69
C GLU A 66 6.74 -4.96 -13.89
N LEU A 67 5.45 -4.72 -13.68
CA LEU A 67 4.43 -5.77 -13.74
C LEU A 67 3.88 -6.02 -15.14
N ALA A 68 4.17 -5.17 -16.13
CA ALA A 68 3.62 -5.28 -17.49
C ALA A 68 3.85 -6.68 -18.10
N ASP A 69 5.05 -7.22 -17.93
CA ASP A 69 5.43 -8.55 -18.40
C ASP A 69 5.47 -9.57 -17.24
N ALA A 70 4.97 -9.23 -16.06
CA ALA A 70 4.98 -10.16 -14.94
C ALA A 70 3.93 -11.27 -15.08
N ARG A 71 4.25 -12.40 -14.46
CA ARG A 71 3.36 -13.52 -14.19
C ARG A 71 3.00 -13.49 -12.71
N GLY A 72 1.77 -13.07 -12.40
CA GLY A 72 1.26 -13.00 -11.03
C GLY A 72 1.04 -14.40 -10.43
N ALA A 73 1.17 -14.52 -9.12
CA ALA A 73 0.98 -15.77 -8.39
C ALA A 73 0.15 -15.56 -7.13
N ASN A 74 -0.74 -16.52 -6.83
CA ASN A 74 -1.34 -16.67 -5.51
C ASN A 74 -0.77 -17.93 -4.84
N PRO A 75 0.21 -17.79 -3.94
CA PRO A 75 0.74 -18.94 -3.22
C PRO A 75 -0.28 -19.43 -2.18
N ILE A 76 -0.69 -20.70 -2.32
CA ILE A 76 -1.59 -21.40 -1.40
C ILE A 76 -0.90 -22.68 -0.96
N ALA A 77 -1.02 -23.01 0.32
CA ALA A 77 -0.48 -24.23 0.90
C ALA A 77 -1.46 -24.83 1.90
N ARG A 78 -1.16 -26.04 2.37
CA ARG A 78 -1.89 -26.70 3.44
C ARG A 78 -0.95 -27.22 4.51
N LEU A 79 -1.39 -27.16 5.75
CA LEU A 79 -0.66 -27.74 6.87
C LEU A 79 -0.51 -29.25 6.67
N THR A 80 0.70 -29.78 6.81
CA THR A 80 0.96 -31.23 6.77
C THR A 80 0.87 -31.87 8.15
N ALA A 81 1.01 -31.06 9.20
CA ALA A 81 0.87 -31.43 10.60
C ALA A 81 0.01 -30.37 11.33
N PRO A 82 -0.66 -30.72 12.44
CA PRO A 82 -1.39 -29.73 13.24
C PRO A 82 -0.41 -28.67 13.79
N LEU A 83 -0.88 -27.43 13.85
CA LEU A 83 -0.17 -26.33 14.51
C LEU A 83 -0.80 -26.12 15.90
N GLU A 84 -0.12 -26.59 16.92
CA GLU A 84 -0.56 -26.40 18.31
C GLU A 84 -0.39 -24.93 18.75
N GLU A 85 -1.22 -24.50 19.71
CA GLU A 85 -1.11 -23.19 20.35
C GLU A 85 0.28 -22.98 20.95
N GLY A 86 0.86 -21.79 20.78
CA GLY A 86 2.19 -21.43 21.30
C GLY A 86 3.38 -22.03 20.55
N ASN A 87 3.16 -22.90 19.55
CA ASN A 87 4.25 -23.33 18.67
C ASN A 87 4.73 -22.13 17.83
N SER A 88 5.95 -21.69 18.10
CA SER A 88 6.62 -20.56 17.44
C SER A 88 7.83 -20.96 16.61
N MET A 89 8.16 -22.26 16.53
CA MET A 89 9.40 -22.70 15.88
C MET A 89 9.24 -22.95 14.39
N GLU A 90 8.28 -23.79 14.03
CA GLU A 90 8.15 -24.30 12.68
C GLU A 90 6.71 -24.67 12.31
N LEU A 91 6.36 -24.39 11.06
CA LEU A 91 5.09 -24.71 10.42
C LEU A 91 5.35 -25.52 9.14
N SER A 92 5.06 -26.82 9.17
CA SER A 92 5.23 -27.70 8.02
C SER A 92 4.03 -27.66 7.08
N VAL A 93 4.30 -27.49 5.79
CA VAL A 93 3.30 -27.34 4.72
C VAL A 93 3.61 -28.25 3.54
N ASP A 94 2.69 -28.35 2.58
CA ASP A 94 2.86 -29.11 1.35
C ASP A 94 3.67 -28.36 0.28
N SER A 95 3.67 -27.02 0.30
CA SER A 95 4.48 -26.17 -0.58
C SER A 95 4.78 -24.80 0.04
N THR A 96 5.98 -24.27 -0.21
CA THR A 96 6.36 -22.88 0.09
C THR A 96 6.62 -22.07 -1.18
N LEU A 97 6.35 -22.64 -2.36
CA LEU A 97 6.64 -22.00 -3.64
C LEU A 97 5.77 -20.75 -3.86
N GLY A 98 6.41 -19.64 -4.20
CA GLY A 98 5.74 -18.36 -4.46
C GLY A 98 5.42 -17.53 -3.21
N PHE A 99 5.52 -18.13 -2.02
CA PHE A 99 5.52 -17.37 -0.77
C PHE A 99 6.80 -16.54 -0.67
N PRO A 100 6.72 -15.26 -0.23
CA PRO A 100 7.88 -14.49 0.15
C PRO A 100 8.75 -15.24 1.16
N ASP A 101 10.04 -14.92 1.20
CA ASP A 101 10.99 -15.44 2.20
C ASP A 101 10.65 -15.04 3.63
N GLN A 102 9.91 -13.94 3.81
CA GLN A 102 9.32 -13.49 5.07
C GLN A 102 7.97 -12.84 4.81
N GLY A 103 7.00 -12.97 5.71
CA GLY A 103 5.66 -12.44 5.48
C GLY A 103 4.64 -12.85 6.53
N ILE A 104 3.38 -12.55 6.27
CA ILE A 104 2.26 -12.91 7.13
C ILE A 104 1.41 -13.94 6.40
N LEU A 105 1.09 -15.02 7.09
CA LEU A 105 0.22 -16.10 6.64
C LEU A 105 -1.15 -15.93 7.30
N LEU A 106 -2.19 -16.32 6.58
CA LEU A 106 -3.56 -16.29 7.06
C LEU A 106 -4.12 -17.72 7.11
N LEU A 107 -4.60 -18.13 8.27
CA LEU A 107 -5.17 -19.45 8.55
C LEU A 107 -6.63 -19.34 9.00
N GLU A 108 -7.43 -20.38 8.73
CA GLU A 108 -8.83 -20.52 9.18
C GLU A 108 -9.70 -19.27 8.93
N ARG A 109 -9.57 -18.73 7.72
CA ARG A 109 -10.24 -17.54 7.19
C ARG A 109 -11.75 -17.51 7.45
N GLY A 110 -12.25 -16.34 7.85
CA GLY A 110 -13.68 -16.10 8.07
C GLY A 110 -14.29 -16.95 9.20
N SER A 111 -13.45 -17.51 10.08
CA SER A 111 -13.87 -18.30 11.24
C SER A 111 -13.48 -17.60 12.55
N GLN A 112 -14.01 -18.09 13.67
CA GLN A 112 -13.62 -17.59 15.01
C GLN A 112 -12.16 -17.92 15.37
N ASN A 113 -11.52 -18.80 14.60
CA ASN A 113 -10.14 -19.22 14.78
C ASN A 113 -9.22 -18.59 13.74
N GLU A 114 -9.65 -17.54 13.05
CA GLU A 114 -8.79 -16.85 12.09
C GLU A 114 -7.51 -16.36 12.78
N GLU A 115 -6.35 -16.76 12.23
CA GLU A 115 -5.05 -16.36 12.76
C GLU A 115 -4.16 -15.79 11.65
N ARG A 116 -3.54 -14.65 11.95
CA ARG A 116 -2.45 -14.07 11.17
C ARG A 116 -1.12 -14.39 11.85
N LEU A 117 -0.26 -15.10 11.12
CA LEU A 117 1.01 -15.61 11.62
C LEU A 117 2.17 -15.00 10.83
N LEU A 118 3.05 -14.26 11.50
CA LEU A 118 4.27 -13.73 10.88
C LEU A 118 5.36 -14.80 10.89
N TYR A 119 6.04 -15.01 9.76
CA TYR A 119 7.24 -15.82 9.66
C TYR A 119 8.42 -14.97 9.14
N GLU A 120 9.63 -15.26 9.64
CA GLU A 120 10.84 -14.54 9.24
C GLU A 120 11.68 -15.30 8.21
N SER A 121 11.40 -16.59 7.99
CA SER A 121 12.13 -17.41 7.03
C SER A 121 11.27 -18.57 6.51
N ASN A 122 11.42 -18.90 5.23
CA ASN A 122 10.87 -20.12 4.62
C ASN A 122 11.98 -21.08 4.18
N SER A 123 11.73 -22.38 4.34
CA SER A 123 12.56 -23.46 3.82
C SER A 123 11.82 -24.19 2.71
N LEU A 124 12.41 -24.22 1.51
CA LEU A 124 11.86 -24.99 0.39
C LEU A 124 12.30 -26.46 0.41
N SER A 125 13.44 -26.78 1.03
CA SER A 125 13.87 -28.17 1.19
C SER A 125 12.95 -28.94 2.13
N ASP A 126 12.49 -28.26 3.18
CA ASP A 126 11.69 -28.87 4.24
C ASP A 126 10.20 -28.53 4.12
N ASN A 127 9.83 -27.72 3.12
CA ASN A 127 8.49 -27.15 2.95
C ASN A 127 7.93 -26.61 4.28
N SER A 128 8.68 -25.72 4.91
CA SER A 128 8.30 -25.18 6.21
C SER A 128 8.55 -23.68 6.34
N PHE A 129 7.77 -23.05 7.19
CA PHE A 129 8.01 -21.69 7.67
C PHE A 129 8.62 -21.75 9.06
N THR A 130 9.57 -20.88 9.36
CA THR A 130 10.32 -20.88 10.64
C THR A 130 10.32 -19.50 11.28
N SER A 131 10.64 -19.47 12.59
CA SER A 131 10.61 -18.23 13.40
C SER A 131 9.23 -17.57 13.35
N LEU A 132 8.25 -18.29 13.87
CA LEU A 132 6.85 -17.90 13.80
C LEU A 132 6.49 -16.99 14.97
N PHE A 133 5.75 -15.94 14.66
CA PHE A 133 5.11 -15.09 15.66
C PHE A 133 3.59 -15.18 15.45
N ARG A 134 2.95 -15.84 16.42
CA ARG A 134 1.51 -16.12 16.47
C ARG A 134 0.69 -14.89 16.81
N GLY A 135 -0.61 -14.90 16.48
CA GLY A 135 -1.59 -13.88 16.87
C GLY A 135 -1.22 -12.45 16.46
N LYS A 136 -0.81 -12.23 15.21
CA LYS A 136 -0.49 -10.90 14.69
C LYS A 136 -1.73 -10.18 14.18
N GLN A 137 -1.61 -8.86 13.98
CA GLN A 137 -2.68 -8.02 13.46
C GLN A 137 -4.01 -8.24 14.21
N CYS A 138 -3.94 -8.18 15.54
CA CYS A 138 -5.07 -8.34 16.46
C CYS A 138 -5.80 -9.70 16.42
N THR A 139 -5.24 -10.70 15.73
CA THR A 139 -5.69 -12.10 15.88
C THR A 139 -5.14 -12.73 17.17
N VAL A 140 -5.66 -13.90 17.52
CA VAL A 140 -5.25 -14.66 18.71
C VAL A 140 -4.53 -15.95 18.28
N ASP A 141 -3.55 -16.38 19.08
CA ASP A 141 -2.90 -17.68 18.91
C ASP A 141 -3.89 -18.80 19.22
N VAL A 142 -4.15 -19.68 18.25
CA VAL A 142 -5.10 -20.80 18.38
C VAL A 142 -4.52 -22.08 17.79
N SER A 143 -5.07 -23.23 18.16
CA SER A 143 -4.68 -24.49 17.54
C SER A 143 -5.32 -24.66 16.15
N HIS A 144 -4.54 -25.09 15.17
CA HIS A 144 -5.03 -25.41 13.82
C HIS A 144 -4.84 -26.88 13.49
N ALA A 145 -5.85 -27.48 12.87
CA ALA A 145 -5.78 -28.87 12.44
C ALA A 145 -4.82 -29.09 11.26
N ALA A 146 -4.36 -30.32 11.07
CA ALA A 146 -3.70 -30.71 9.82
C ALA A 146 -4.66 -30.50 8.64
N HIS A 147 -4.10 -30.21 7.47
CA HIS A 147 -4.81 -29.89 6.22
C HIS A 147 -5.58 -28.57 6.21
N THR A 148 -5.47 -27.74 7.25
CA THR A 148 -5.93 -26.35 7.21
C THR A 148 -5.27 -25.62 6.05
N GLU A 149 -6.08 -24.90 5.27
CA GLU A 149 -5.61 -24.04 4.18
C GLU A 149 -4.88 -22.82 4.74
N LEU A 150 -3.76 -22.50 4.12
CA LEU A 150 -2.91 -21.39 4.45
C LEU A 150 -2.63 -20.59 3.18
N ILE A 151 -2.89 -19.29 3.25
CA ILE A 151 -2.59 -18.36 2.16
C ILE A 151 -1.62 -17.30 2.63
N TRP A 152 -0.93 -16.67 1.69
CA TRP A 152 -0.20 -15.44 1.99
C TRP A 152 -1.20 -14.30 2.15
N ALA A 153 -1.22 -13.67 3.33
CA ALA A 153 -2.16 -12.58 3.65
C ALA A 153 -1.97 -11.36 2.74
N GLY A 154 -0.81 -11.24 2.09
CA GLY A 154 -0.51 -10.14 1.17
C GLY A 154 -1.50 -10.00 0.03
N LEU A 155 -1.97 -11.08 -0.59
CA LEU A 155 -2.75 -10.96 -1.82
C LEU A 155 -4.24 -10.90 -1.55
N ALA A 156 -4.96 -9.96 -2.18
CA ALA A 156 -6.41 -10.02 -2.31
C ALA A 156 -6.79 -10.59 -3.68
N GLU A 157 -7.12 -11.87 -3.77
CA GLU A 157 -7.55 -12.50 -5.03
C GLU A 157 -9.07 -12.52 -5.15
N VAL A 158 -9.59 -12.06 -6.29
CA VAL A 158 -11.03 -12.07 -6.59
C VAL A 158 -11.53 -13.50 -6.71
N VAL A 159 -12.65 -13.79 -6.05
CA VAL A 159 -13.33 -15.08 -6.09
C VAL A 159 -14.71 -14.97 -6.70
N SER A 160 -15.07 -15.99 -7.48
CA SER A 160 -16.43 -16.15 -7.98
C SER A 160 -17.22 -16.97 -6.98
N LEU A 161 -18.17 -16.34 -6.29
CA LEU A 161 -19.05 -17.02 -5.33
C LEU A 161 -20.20 -17.74 -6.04
N GLY A 162 -20.54 -18.91 -5.52
CA GLY A 162 -21.74 -19.65 -5.91
C GLY A 162 -22.97 -19.21 -5.12
N PRO A 163 -24.17 -19.69 -5.47
CA PRO A 163 -25.40 -19.38 -4.76
C PRO A 163 -25.44 -19.88 -3.30
N ASP A 164 -24.61 -20.87 -2.96
CA ASP A 164 -24.52 -21.46 -1.61
C ASP A 164 -23.26 -21.00 -0.84
N SER A 165 -22.61 -19.92 -1.29
CA SER A 165 -21.37 -19.45 -0.66
C SER A 165 -21.61 -18.88 0.74
N GLY A 166 -20.80 -19.32 1.69
CA GLY A 166 -20.83 -18.89 3.08
C GLY A 166 -19.83 -17.76 3.36
N ALA A 167 -19.88 -17.22 4.59
CA ALA A 167 -18.97 -16.17 5.04
C ALA A 167 -17.49 -16.60 5.06
N SER A 168 -17.20 -17.90 5.07
CA SER A 168 -15.82 -18.44 4.99
C SER A 168 -15.24 -18.47 3.56
N ASP A 169 -16.05 -18.18 2.54
CA ASP A 169 -15.62 -18.28 1.14
C ASP A 169 -14.91 -17.03 0.63
N TYR A 170 -15.04 -15.91 1.34
CA TYR A 170 -14.46 -14.60 1.01
C TYR A 170 -14.09 -13.87 2.31
N ASP A 171 -13.12 -12.97 2.22
CA ASP A 171 -12.62 -12.20 3.36
C ASP A 171 -13.11 -10.74 3.30
N GLY A 172 -13.47 -10.25 2.11
CA GLY A 172 -14.01 -8.91 1.93
C GLY A 172 -14.75 -8.69 0.63
N LEU A 173 -15.38 -7.51 0.51
CA LEU A 173 -16.06 -7.02 -0.68
C LEU A 173 -15.46 -5.69 -1.09
N ALA A 174 -14.91 -5.60 -2.30
CA ALA A 174 -14.29 -4.38 -2.82
C ALA A 174 -15.01 -3.87 -4.06
N THR A 175 -14.92 -2.55 -4.29
CA THR A 175 -15.33 -1.94 -5.55
C THR A 175 -14.29 -2.21 -6.63
N GLY A 176 -14.58 -3.20 -7.48
CA GLY A 176 -13.75 -3.60 -8.60
C GLY A 176 -13.96 -2.82 -9.88
N TYR A 177 -13.05 -3.02 -10.83
CA TYR A 177 -13.19 -2.46 -12.19
C TYR A 177 -14.43 -2.96 -12.97
N ARG A 178 -15.11 -4.02 -12.52
CA ARG A 178 -16.37 -4.55 -13.09
C ARG A 178 -17.59 -4.30 -12.20
N GLY A 179 -17.43 -3.52 -11.13
CA GLY A 179 -18.37 -3.46 -10.02
C GLY A 179 -17.89 -4.32 -8.86
N ASP A 180 -18.81 -4.66 -7.96
CA ASP A 180 -18.52 -5.30 -6.68
C ASP A 180 -17.86 -6.68 -6.88
N MET A 181 -16.76 -6.93 -6.17
CA MET A 181 -15.99 -8.17 -6.25
C MET A 181 -15.69 -8.68 -4.84
N PHE A 182 -16.03 -9.95 -4.59
CA PHE A 182 -15.60 -10.68 -3.41
C PHE A 182 -14.15 -11.12 -3.59
N PHE A 183 -13.35 -11.07 -2.53
CA PHE A 183 -11.94 -11.47 -2.59
C PHE A 183 -11.50 -12.26 -1.35
N ARG A 184 -10.31 -12.86 -1.43
CA ARG A 184 -9.62 -13.58 -0.35
C ARG A 184 -8.24 -12.98 -0.06
N GLY A 185 -7.89 -12.84 1.21
CA GLY A 185 -6.67 -12.24 1.76
C GLY A 185 -6.80 -10.73 2.00
N ASP A 186 -5.78 -10.13 2.62
CA ASP A 186 -5.83 -8.73 3.12
C ASP A 186 -5.43 -7.71 2.03
N GLY A 187 -4.76 -8.17 0.96
CA GLY A 187 -4.39 -7.29 -0.15
C GLY A 187 -3.23 -6.32 0.13
N TYR A 188 -2.41 -6.52 1.17
CA TYR A 188 -1.25 -5.68 1.44
C TYR A 188 -0.03 -5.92 0.52
N GLY A 189 -0.06 -6.91 -0.36
CA GLY A 189 1.02 -7.30 -1.27
C GLY A 189 0.60 -8.10 -2.52
N PHE A 190 1.57 -8.34 -3.40
CA PHE A 190 1.40 -9.06 -4.67
C PHE A 190 2.69 -9.82 -5.04
N SER A 191 2.60 -11.15 -5.25
CA SER A 191 3.74 -12.01 -5.62
C SER A 191 3.74 -12.32 -7.12
N TYR A 192 4.93 -12.33 -7.73
CA TYR A 192 5.08 -12.50 -9.18
C TYR A 192 6.49 -12.91 -9.61
N ARG A 193 6.61 -13.27 -10.89
CA ARG A 193 7.89 -13.50 -11.60
C ARG A 193 7.90 -12.71 -12.90
N VAL A 194 9.08 -12.45 -13.46
CA VAL A 194 9.25 -11.78 -14.75
C VAL A 194 10.04 -12.65 -15.74
N PRO A 195 9.90 -12.43 -17.06
CA PRO A 195 10.74 -13.07 -18.05
C PRO A 195 12.20 -12.66 -17.88
N ILE A 196 13.12 -13.62 -17.93
CA ILE A 196 14.56 -13.36 -17.83
C ILE A 196 15.34 -14.03 -18.96
N ASP A 197 16.43 -13.39 -19.38
CA ASP A 197 17.42 -13.99 -20.27
C ASP A 197 18.61 -14.47 -19.40
N PRO A 198 18.74 -15.78 -19.13
CA PRO A 198 19.83 -16.30 -18.29
C PRO A 198 21.21 -16.16 -18.94
N THR A 199 21.27 -16.01 -20.27
CA THR A 199 22.52 -15.85 -21.02
C THR A 199 22.94 -14.39 -21.18
N GLN A 200 22.09 -13.44 -20.78
CA GLN A 200 22.30 -12.00 -20.94
C GLN A 200 22.69 -11.62 -22.39
N SER A 201 22.01 -12.22 -23.36
CA SER A 201 22.28 -12.02 -24.78
C SER A 201 21.86 -10.63 -25.27
N VAL A 202 22.43 -10.19 -26.40
CA VAL A 202 22.12 -8.91 -27.04
C VAL A 202 21.78 -9.16 -28.50
N PRO A 203 20.50 -8.98 -28.94
CA PRO A 203 19.34 -8.57 -28.14
C PRO A 203 18.92 -9.64 -27.11
N PRO A 204 18.17 -9.27 -26.04
CA PRO A 204 17.72 -10.20 -25.02
C PRO A 204 16.91 -11.36 -25.60
N ASN A 205 17.22 -12.58 -25.16
CA ASN A 205 16.49 -13.79 -25.50
C ASN A 205 15.89 -14.41 -24.24
N TYR A 206 14.57 -14.30 -24.10
CA TYR A 206 13.81 -14.84 -22.96
C TYR A 206 13.39 -16.30 -23.16
N LEU A 207 13.75 -16.90 -24.28
CA LEU A 207 13.37 -18.27 -24.64
C LEU A 207 14.48 -19.24 -24.24
N GLY A 208 14.07 -20.29 -23.54
CA GLY A 208 14.92 -21.42 -23.19
C GLY A 208 15.22 -22.33 -24.38
N SER A 209 15.99 -23.39 -24.12
CA SER A 209 16.34 -24.41 -25.12
C SER A 209 15.12 -25.17 -25.67
N ASP A 210 14.01 -25.14 -24.96
CA ASP A 210 12.71 -25.74 -25.28
C ASP A 210 11.73 -24.75 -25.93
N ASP A 211 12.20 -23.55 -26.31
CA ASP A 211 11.39 -22.46 -26.88
C ASP A 211 10.29 -21.95 -25.93
N GLN A 212 10.42 -22.20 -24.63
CA GLN A 212 9.53 -21.68 -23.59
C GLN A 212 10.12 -20.44 -22.93
N LEU A 213 9.23 -19.54 -22.49
CA LEU A 213 9.64 -18.38 -21.69
C LEU A 213 10.28 -18.83 -20.38
N GLN A 214 11.43 -18.25 -20.08
CA GLN A 214 12.15 -18.46 -18.83
C GLN A 214 11.76 -17.40 -17.80
N TRP A 215 11.39 -17.87 -16.61
CA TRP A 215 10.86 -17.03 -15.55
C TRP A 215 11.84 -16.91 -14.41
N GLY A 216 11.86 -15.76 -13.76
CA GLY A 216 12.59 -15.56 -12.53
C GLY A 216 12.68 -14.08 -12.19
N HIS A 217 13.84 -13.66 -11.72
CA HIS A 217 14.17 -12.26 -11.51
C HIS A 217 15.69 -12.03 -11.59
N VAL A 218 16.09 -10.79 -11.83
CA VAL A 218 17.49 -10.38 -11.66
C VAL A 218 17.76 -10.11 -10.18
N LEU A 219 18.75 -10.79 -9.61
CA LEU A 219 19.18 -10.64 -8.23
C LEU A 219 20.52 -9.91 -8.16
N ARG A 220 20.65 -9.07 -7.14
CA ARG A 220 21.93 -8.45 -6.80
C ARG A 220 22.78 -9.44 -6.04
N GLN A 221 23.97 -9.70 -6.54
CA GLN A 221 24.97 -10.58 -5.96
C GLN A 221 25.72 -9.89 -4.81
N PRO A 222 26.41 -10.64 -3.93
CA PRO A 222 27.21 -10.06 -2.83
C PRO A 222 28.31 -9.10 -3.28
N ASP A 223 28.83 -9.26 -4.50
CA ASP A 223 29.84 -8.38 -5.11
C ASP A 223 29.22 -7.09 -5.71
N GLY A 224 27.90 -6.92 -5.62
CA GLY A 224 27.16 -5.79 -6.14
C GLY A 224 26.76 -5.91 -7.62
N SER A 225 27.17 -6.97 -8.31
CA SER A 225 26.72 -7.27 -9.68
C SER A 225 25.26 -7.72 -9.69
N GLU A 226 24.62 -7.67 -10.86
CA GLU A 226 23.27 -8.16 -11.07
C GLU A 226 23.31 -9.37 -12.00
N ALA A 227 22.63 -10.46 -11.60
CA ALA A 227 22.59 -11.68 -12.40
C ALA A 227 21.17 -12.27 -12.43
N PRO A 228 20.73 -12.79 -13.58
CA PRO A 228 19.46 -13.48 -13.71
C PRO A 228 19.47 -14.77 -12.88
N ASP A 229 18.38 -15.04 -12.18
CA ASP A 229 18.17 -16.28 -11.44
C ASP A 229 16.76 -16.83 -11.77
N LEU A 230 16.73 -18.03 -12.35
CA LEU A 230 15.49 -18.71 -12.74
C LEU A 230 14.64 -19.11 -11.52
N GLY A 231 15.25 -19.26 -10.34
CA GLY A 231 14.53 -19.51 -9.09
C GLY A 231 14.12 -18.25 -8.36
N ALA A 232 14.39 -17.06 -8.91
CA ALA A 232 14.04 -15.84 -8.20
C ALA A 232 12.56 -15.47 -8.36
N TRP A 233 12.03 -14.96 -7.27
CA TRP A 233 10.68 -14.45 -7.14
C TRP A 233 10.73 -13.00 -6.67
N ALA A 234 9.66 -12.26 -6.94
CA ALA A 234 9.49 -10.91 -6.44
C ALA A 234 8.12 -10.73 -5.82
N CYS A 235 8.04 -9.83 -4.85
CA CYS A 235 6.77 -9.37 -4.32
C CYS A 235 6.80 -7.86 -4.11
N LEU A 236 5.64 -7.25 -4.27
CA LEU A 236 5.34 -5.91 -3.76
C LEU A 236 4.59 -6.09 -2.45
N TYR A 237 4.91 -5.31 -1.43
CA TYR A 237 4.18 -5.36 -0.16
C TYR A 237 4.29 -4.05 0.59
N PHE A 238 3.29 -3.77 1.39
CA PHE A 238 3.25 -2.66 2.31
C PHE A 238 4.15 -2.91 3.52
N VAL A 239 4.95 -1.91 3.87
CA VAL A 239 5.78 -1.92 5.08
C VAL A 239 5.42 -0.72 5.95
N PRO A 240 4.88 -0.93 7.17
CA PRO A 240 4.58 0.15 8.09
C PRO A 240 5.88 0.82 8.57
N LYS A 241 5.88 2.14 8.74
CA LYS A 241 7.03 2.91 9.24
C LYS A 241 6.74 3.65 10.53
N PHE A 242 5.54 4.20 10.65
CA PHE A 242 5.08 4.87 11.87
C PHE A 242 3.57 4.73 11.97
N THR A 243 3.04 5.07 13.14
CA THR A 243 1.60 5.05 13.40
C THR A 243 1.01 6.44 13.37
N PHE A 244 -0.23 6.51 12.89
CA PHE A 244 -1.10 7.66 13.05
C PHE A 244 -2.26 7.22 13.94
N SER A 245 -2.63 7.99 14.96
CA SER A 245 -3.79 7.67 15.79
C SER A 245 -4.74 8.84 15.78
N GLU A 246 -5.99 8.54 15.46
CA GLU A 246 -7.06 9.52 15.43
C GLU A 246 -7.28 10.14 16.80
N SER A 247 -7.21 9.33 17.85
CA SER A 247 -7.39 9.78 19.24
C SER A 247 -6.43 10.89 19.65
N THR A 248 -5.24 10.92 19.03
CA THR A 248 -4.22 11.95 19.29
C THR A 248 -4.43 13.18 18.41
N SER A 249 -4.88 13.00 17.17
CA SER A 249 -5.15 14.10 16.24
C SER A 249 -6.50 14.79 16.47
N GLY A 250 -7.50 14.07 16.98
CA GLY A 250 -8.91 14.49 17.03
C GLY A 250 -9.62 14.48 15.67
N ASP A 251 -9.02 13.87 14.66
CA ASP A 251 -9.55 13.78 13.30
C ASP A 251 -10.05 12.36 13.02
N ASP A 252 -11.25 12.28 12.43
CA ASP A 252 -11.88 11.08 11.88
C ASP A 252 -11.45 10.95 10.40
N VAL A 253 -10.48 10.06 10.16
CA VAL A 253 -9.73 9.92 8.92
C VAL A 253 -10.43 9.00 7.93
N ASN A 254 -10.99 7.89 8.39
CA ASN A 254 -11.78 6.93 7.60
C ASN A 254 -13.27 7.31 7.50
N ARG A 255 -13.75 8.28 8.30
CA ARG A 255 -15.13 8.81 8.32
C ARG A 255 -16.18 7.83 8.80
N ASP A 256 -15.80 6.94 9.70
CA ASP A 256 -16.70 5.95 10.28
C ASP A 256 -17.55 6.51 11.45
N GLY A 257 -17.22 7.72 11.89
CA GLY A 257 -17.93 8.43 12.95
C GLY A 257 -17.33 8.27 14.34
N ASP A 258 -16.16 7.64 14.48
CA ASP A 258 -15.36 7.68 15.69
C ASP A 258 -13.97 8.32 15.47
N THR A 259 -13.12 8.28 16.50
CA THR A 259 -11.76 8.85 16.45
C THR A 259 -10.79 7.97 17.23
N THR A 260 -11.04 6.67 17.29
CA THR A 260 -10.30 5.72 18.13
C THR A 260 -9.31 4.89 17.33
N ASP A 261 -9.36 5.01 16.02
CA ASP A 261 -8.58 4.17 15.14
C ASP A 261 -7.09 4.51 15.15
N ILE A 262 -6.34 3.49 14.81
CA ILE A 262 -4.89 3.54 14.66
C ILE A 262 -4.59 3.08 13.25
N PHE A 263 -3.86 3.89 12.52
CA PHE A 263 -3.40 3.58 11.18
C PHE A 263 -1.90 3.35 11.15
N ASP A 264 -1.49 2.37 10.36
CA ASP A 264 -0.12 2.22 9.93
C ASP A 264 0.15 3.10 8.71
N VAL A 265 1.20 3.91 8.79
CA VAL A 265 1.66 4.75 7.69
C VAL A 265 3.00 4.24 7.19
N GLY A 266 3.07 3.91 5.91
CA GLY A 266 4.15 3.11 5.35
C GLY A 266 4.46 3.36 3.89
N GLN A 267 5.17 2.41 3.29
CA GLN A 267 5.66 2.46 1.91
C GLN A 267 5.47 1.10 1.23
N ILE A 268 5.11 1.09 -0.05
CA ILE A 268 5.23 -0.14 -0.86
C ILE A 268 6.70 -0.39 -1.15
N ARG A 269 7.17 -1.59 -0.80
CA ARG A 269 8.51 -2.06 -1.11
C ARG A 269 8.42 -3.26 -2.03
N ARG A 270 9.40 -3.34 -2.92
CA ARG A 270 9.67 -4.54 -3.70
C ARG A 270 10.71 -5.36 -2.96
N ARG A 271 10.47 -6.65 -2.82
CA ARG A 271 11.47 -7.62 -2.37
C ARG A 271 11.65 -8.70 -3.42
N ILE A 272 12.90 -9.11 -3.63
CA ILE A 272 13.28 -10.15 -4.58
C ILE A 272 14.14 -11.16 -3.81
N TRP A 273 13.81 -12.44 -3.91
CA TRP A 273 14.51 -13.54 -3.24
C TRP A 273 14.71 -14.72 -4.19
N SER A 274 15.64 -15.62 -3.89
CA SER A 274 15.84 -16.86 -4.66
C SER A 274 15.29 -18.04 -3.87
N THR A 275 14.46 -18.87 -4.53
CA THR A 275 14.04 -20.16 -3.98
C THR A 275 15.11 -21.24 -4.17
N ASN A 276 15.98 -21.09 -5.16
CA ASN A 276 17.02 -22.09 -5.44
C ASN A 276 18.26 -21.93 -4.54
N ASP A 277 18.50 -20.72 -4.04
CA ASP A 277 19.63 -20.42 -3.16
C ASP A 277 19.21 -19.44 -2.05
N PRO A 278 18.70 -19.95 -0.92
CA PRO A 278 18.24 -19.11 0.18
C PRO A 278 19.37 -18.34 0.86
N ASN A 279 20.65 -18.66 0.58
CA ASN A 279 21.78 -17.90 1.11
C ASN A 279 22.05 -16.62 0.31
N LYS A 280 21.44 -16.45 -0.87
CA LYS A 280 21.49 -15.18 -1.61
C LYS A 280 20.66 -14.15 -0.87
N ALA A 281 21.31 -13.05 -0.50
CA ALA A 281 20.64 -11.95 0.18
C ALA A 281 19.46 -11.43 -0.66
N ALA A 282 18.28 -11.36 -0.04
CA ALA A 282 17.13 -10.74 -0.66
C ALA A 282 17.40 -9.26 -0.97
N SER A 283 16.92 -8.79 -2.12
CA SER A 283 17.04 -7.40 -2.52
C SER A 283 15.75 -6.66 -2.21
N GLU A 284 15.82 -5.52 -1.51
CA GLU A 284 14.65 -4.74 -1.15
C GLU A 284 14.77 -3.29 -1.67
N LEU A 285 13.73 -2.79 -2.33
CA LEU A 285 13.68 -1.46 -2.92
C LEU A 285 12.36 -0.76 -2.57
N GLY A 286 12.44 0.49 -2.08
CA GLY A 286 11.24 1.31 -1.88
C GLY A 286 10.69 1.85 -3.21
N MET A 287 9.41 1.63 -3.48
CA MET A 287 8.81 1.94 -4.79
C MET A 287 8.32 3.39 -4.91
N GLY A 288 8.01 4.05 -3.80
CA GLY A 288 7.43 5.39 -3.82
C GLY A 288 7.41 6.12 -2.49
N PRO A 289 6.41 6.97 -2.21
CA PRO A 289 6.39 7.76 -1.00
C PRO A 289 6.08 6.89 0.23
N SER A 290 6.42 7.40 1.42
CA SER A 290 6.32 6.69 2.70
C SER A 290 5.13 7.17 3.54
N ASN A 291 4.00 7.41 2.87
CA ASN A 291 2.80 7.99 3.47
C ASN A 291 1.53 7.27 3.02
N ILE A 292 1.63 5.97 2.73
CA ILE A 292 0.48 5.12 2.43
C ILE A 292 -0.15 4.70 3.74
N LEU A 293 -1.47 4.87 3.85
CA LEU A 293 -2.28 4.62 5.02
C LEU A 293 -2.93 3.24 4.90
N GLN A 294 -2.91 2.47 5.99
CA GLN A 294 -3.70 1.25 6.19
C GLN A 294 -4.16 1.22 7.64
N GLU A 295 -5.37 0.75 7.91
CA GLU A 295 -5.85 0.63 9.29
C GLU A 295 -5.10 -0.49 10.01
N ARG A 296 -4.62 -0.23 11.21
CA ARG A 296 -3.84 -1.22 11.94
C ARG A 296 -4.74 -2.38 12.34
N CYS A 297 -4.24 -3.59 12.12
CA CYS A 297 -4.94 -4.86 12.33
C CYS A 297 -6.00 -5.22 11.29
N GLU A 298 -6.51 -4.26 10.53
CA GLU A 298 -7.48 -4.50 9.46
C GLU A 298 -6.92 -3.92 8.15
N TRP A 299 -5.79 -4.46 7.67
CA TRP A 299 -5.25 -4.01 6.38
C TRP A 299 -6.22 -4.36 5.26
N GLY A 300 -6.45 -3.38 4.40
CA GLY A 300 -7.48 -3.45 3.37
C GLY A 300 -8.89 -3.10 3.85
N SER A 301 -9.09 -2.61 5.08
CA SER A 301 -10.39 -2.12 5.55
C SER A 301 -10.92 -0.93 4.73
N ASP A 302 -12.21 -0.61 4.85
CA ASP A 302 -12.80 0.61 4.27
C ASP A 302 -12.15 1.89 4.83
N LEU A 303 -11.36 2.57 3.99
CA LEU A 303 -10.66 3.80 4.36
C LEU A 303 -11.39 5.06 3.89
N ASN A 304 -12.52 4.91 3.19
CA ASN A 304 -13.18 6.00 2.49
C ASN A 304 -14.66 6.19 2.88
N GLY A 305 -15.23 5.22 3.58
CA GLY A 305 -16.59 5.21 4.13
C GLY A 305 -17.66 4.88 3.09
N ASP A 306 -17.32 4.19 2.00
CA ASP A 306 -18.29 3.77 0.98
C ASP A 306 -18.92 2.39 1.26
N GLY A 307 -18.52 1.74 2.36
CA GLY A 307 -18.98 0.42 2.78
C GLY A 307 -18.31 -0.72 2.02
N PHE A 308 -17.21 -0.45 1.31
CA PHE A 308 -16.40 -1.45 0.63
C PHE A 308 -14.98 -1.45 1.18
N GLU A 309 -14.40 -2.64 1.24
CA GLU A 309 -13.01 -2.83 1.66
C GLU A 309 -12.05 -2.27 0.58
N ASP A 310 -10.93 -1.71 1.03
CA ASP A 310 -9.90 -1.06 0.23
C ASP A 310 -8.53 -1.80 0.22
N PRO A 311 -8.46 -3.07 -0.26
CA PRO A 311 -7.18 -3.76 -0.38
C PRO A 311 -6.22 -3.01 -1.31
N ILE A 312 -4.95 -2.92 -0.93
CA ILE A 312 -3.93 -2.23 -1.75
C ILE A 312 -3.80 -2.91 -3.12
N PHE A 313 -3.77 -4.24 -3.14
CA PHE A 313 -3.58 -5.07 -4.33
C PHE A 313 -4.74 -6.04 -4.50
N LEU A 314 -5.69 -5.70 -5.38
CA LEU A 314 -6.84 -6.53 -5.72
C LEU A 314 -6.63 -7.18 -7.10
N TRP A 315 -6.44 -8.50 -7.11
CA TRP A 315 -6.10 -9.25 -8.32
C TRP A 315 -7.24 -10.13 -8.81
N ASP A 316 -7.66 -9.91 -10.05
CA ASP A 316 -8.53 -10.81 -10.80
C ASP A 316 -7.68 -11.69 -11.70
N ARG A 317 -7.40 -12.91 -11.22
CA ARG A 317 -6.62 -13.93 -11.93
C ARG A 317 -7.24 -14.29 -13.29
N GLY A 318 -8.57 -14.32 -13.38
CA GLY A 318 -9.30 -14.70 -14.58
C GLY A 318 -9.19 -13.66 -15.70
N SER A 319 -9.26 -12.37 -15.36
CA SER A 319 -9.08 -11.29 -16.34
C SER A 319 -7.63 -10.80 -16.48
N ARG A 320 -6.73 -11.29 -15.62
CA ARG A 320 -5.32 -10.85 -15.50
C ARG A 320 -5.20 -9.37 -15.19
N ARG A 321 -6.12 -8.84 -14.38
CA ARG A 321 -6.11 -7.43 -13.98
C ARG A 321 -5.74 -7.30 -12.52
N LEU A 322 -4.78 -6.43 -12.25
CA LEU A 322 -4.40 -6.03 -10.90
C LEU A 322 -4.84 -4.58 -10.69
N GLN A 323 -5.76 -4.38 -9.76
CA GLN A 323 -6.14 -3.06 -9.28
C GLN A 323 -5.25 -2.70 -8.10
N ILE A 324 -4.67 -1.50 -8.14
CA ILE A 324 -3.89 -0.95 -7.04
C ILE A 324 -4.61 0.29 -6.52
N SER A 325 -5.00 0.25 -5.25
CA SER A 325 -5.66 1.36 -4.54
C SER A 325 -4.74 1.86 -3.42
N LEU A 326 -4.45 3.15 -3.40
CA LEU A 326 -3.53 3.75 -2.42
C LEU A 326 -4.21 4.91 -1.71
N PHE A 327 -4.27 4.84 -0.39
CA PHE A 327 -4.70 5.94 0.46
C PHE A 327 -3.48 6.69 0.96
N ILE A 328 -3.33 7.94 0.56
CA ILE A 328 -2.14 8.75 0.81
C ILE A 328 -2.46 9.76 1.89
N LEU A 329 -1.74 9.68 3.00
CA LEU A 329 -1.79 10.67 4.06
C LEU A 329 -0.94 11.90 3.67
N GLY A 330 -1.60 12.99 3.34
CA GLY A 330 -1.02 14.32 3.26
C GLY A 330 -1.24 15.09 4.55
N ARG A 331 -0.41 16.12 4.80
CA ARG A 331 -0.64 17.10 5.86
C ARG A 331 -0.82 18.48 5.27
N THR A 332 -1.75 19.23 5.83
CA THR A 332 -1.89 20.66 5.57
C THR A 332 -1.05 21.47 6.54
N ASN A 333 -0.93 22.78 6.29
CA ASN A 333 -0.25 23.69 7.22
C ASN A 333 -0.91 23.83 8.58
N ALA A 334 -2.19 23.49 8.69
CA ALA A 334 -2.91 23.47 9.97
C ALA A 334 -2.66 22.16 10.75
N ASP A 335 -1.71 21.32 10.28
CA ASP A 335 -1.46 19.94 10.72
C ASP A 335 -2.68 19.01 10.59
N GLN A 336 -3.74 19.47 9.90
CA GLN A 336 -4.89 18.61 9.58
C GLN A 336 -4.48 17.57 8.55
N PRO A 337 -4.74 16.27 8.82
CA PRO A 337 -4.52 15.19 7.89
C PRO A 337 -5.50 15.34 6.71
N ILE A 338 -5.02 15.08 5.50
CA ILE A 338 -5.87 14.91 4.33
C ILE A 338 -5.50 13.60 3.69
N VAL A 339 -6.48 12.71 3.54
CA VAL A 339 -6.33 11.46 2.81
C VAL A 339 -6.75 11.66 1.36
N ARG A 340 -5.93 11.13 0.44
CA ARG A 340 -6.25 11.07 -0.98
C ARG A 340 -6.12 9.65 -1.49
N GLN A 341 -7.16 9.18 -2.15
CA GLN A 341 -7.13 7.92 -2.88
C GLN A 341 -6.47 8.13 -4.25
N VAL A 342 -5.53 7.26 -4.61
CA VAL A 342 -4.94 7.17 -5.93
C VAL A 342 -5.04 5.72 -6.39
N GLN A 343 -5.64 5.52 -7.55
CA GLN A 343 -5.94 4.18 -8.07
C GLN A 343 -5.35 3.98 -9.46
N SER A 344 -4.95 2.75 -9.76
CA SER A 344 -4.60 2.30 -11.11
C SER A 344 -5.07 0.87 -11.35
N VAL A 345 -5.35 0.54 -12.61
CA VAL A 345 -5.68 -0.82 -13.03
C VAL A 345 -4.68 -1.25 -14.09
N LEU A 346 -4.03 -2.37 -13.84
CA LEU A 346 -2.94 -2.90 -14.65
C LEU A 346 -3.39 -4.21 -15.30
N PHE A 347 -2.96 -4.44 -16.53
CA PHE A 347 -3.16 -5.72 -17.21
C PHE A 347 -1.84 -6.49 -17.27
N LEU A 348 -1.79 -7.66 -16.62
CA LEU A 348 -0.64 -8.56 -16.66
C LEU A 348 -0.68 -9.35 -17.97
N ARG A 349 0.33 -9.17 -18.82
CA ARG A 349 0.32 -9.77 -20.17
C ARG A 349 0.41 -11.29 -20.14
N ASN A 350 1.08 -11.83 -19.14
CA ASN A 350 1.36 -13.26 -19.04
C ASN A 350 0.29 -14.01 -18.26
N ILE A 351 0.16 -15.30 -18.56
CA ILE A 351 -0.79 -16.18 -17.89
C ILE A 351 -0.33 -16.33 -16.43
N PRO A 352 -1.22 -16.29 -15.44
CA PRO A 352 -0.90 -16.48 -14.02
C PRO A 352 -0.05 -17.74 -13.75
N GLU A 353 0.76 -17.70 -12.68
CA GLU A 353 1.38 -18.90 -12.13
C GLU A 353 0.27 -19.87 -11.71
N SER A 354 0.45 -21.14 -12.05
CA SER A 354 -0.53 -22.20 -11.83
C SER A 354 -0.43 -22.76 -10.42
#